data_AF-A0A3D5HSS4-F1
#
_entry.id   AF-A0A3D5HSS4-F1
#
_cell.length_a   1.000
_cell.length_b   1.000
_cell.length_c   1.000
_cell.angle_alpha   90.00
_cell.angle_beta   90.00
_cell.angle_gamma   90.00
#
_symmetry.space_group_name_H-M   'P 1'
#
loop_
_entity.id
_entity.type
_entity.pdbx_description
1 polymer ?
#
loop_
_entity_poly.entity_id
_entity_poly.type
_entity_poly.pdbx_seq_one_letter_code
_entity_poly.pdbx_strand_id
1 'polypeptide(L)'
;DDFQGPDLISNGSLDSANDWNIFQISGGVEVELAAGVAKWSGGGWGNAGLWQQIEFEANKEYQINMDVSGGAMSDCWFEVFVGTVQPQEGVDYSDGGILMGINTWEGCGSELFSGQLTDVACVGDGGSLSWPMDGTAFFVIKSGGNDLGEGVTVDNIAIRSL
;
A
#
# COMPACT_ATOMS: atom_id res chain seq x y z
N ASP A 1 -0.32 22.30 -3.65
CA ASP A 1 -1.41 22.76 -2.76
C ASP A 1 -1.03 22.47 -1.32
N ASP A 2 -1.45 23.35 -0.41
CA ASP A 2 -1.19 23.20 1.02
C ASP A 2 -2.23 22.25 1.63
N PHE A 3 -1.81 21.27 2.42
CA PHE A 3 -2.71 20.30 3.05
C PHE A 3 -3.77 20.98 3.94
N GLN A 4 -5.05 20.65 3.70
CA GLN A 4 -6.20 21.29 4.36
C GLN A 4 -6.67 20.59 5.64
N GLY A 5 -6.09 19.45 6.00
CA GLY A 5 -6.57 18.60 7.08
C GLY A 5 -5.49 17.76 7.75
N PRO A 6 -5.83 17.10 8.88
CA PRO A 6 -4.93 16.15 9.52
C PRO A 6 -4.65 14.96 8.61
N ASP A 7 -3.60 14.21 8.93
CA ASP A 7 -3.34 12.90 8.33
C ASP A 7 -4.46 11.92 8.69
N LEU A 8 -4.99 11.20 7.70
CA LEU A 8 -5.97 10.14 7.94
C LEU A 8 -5.31 8.86 8.44
N ILE A 9 -3.99 8.72 8.26
CA ILE A 9 -3.23 7.55 8.69
C ILE A 9 -2.77 7.73 10.14
N SER A 10 -3.15 6.78 10.99
CA SER A 10 -2.53 6.59 12.30
C SER A 10 -1.19 5.87 12.14
N ASN A 11 -0.14 6.39 12.80
CA ASN A 11 1.17 5.73 12.88
C ASN A 11 1.74 5.34 11.50
N GLY A 12 1.74 6.31 10.59
CA GLY A 12 2.31 6.19 9.25
C GLY A 12 3.84 6.05 9.22
N SER A 13 4.53 6.43 10.30
CA SER A 13 5.97 6.19 10.52
C SER A 13 6.27 4.75 10.97
N LEU A 14 5.25 3.93 11.23
CA LEU A 14 5.38 2.51 11.55
C LEU A 14 6.31 2.21 12.75
N ASP A 15 6.45 3.18 13.67
CA ASP A 15 7.25 3.06 14.89
C ASP A 15 6.63 2.07 15.89
N SER A 16 5.38 1.67 15.66
CA SER A 16 4.69 0.60 16.37
C SER A 16 3.82 -0.24 15.44
N ALA A 17 3.51 -1.48 15.85
CA ALA A 17 2.63 -2.36 15.08
C ALA A 17 1.13 -2.23 15.44
N ASN A 18 0.75 -1.38 16.41
CA ASN A 18 -0.58 -1.45 17.03
C ASN A 18 -1.73 -0.85 16.20
N ASP A 19 -1.42 -0.01 15.21
CA ASP A 19 -2.42 0.72 14.41
C ASP A 19 -2.70 0.07 13.04
N TRP A 20 -2.04 -1.05 12.76
CA TRP A 20 -2.09 -1.71 11.48
C TRP A 20 -2.49 -3.17 11.62
N ASN A 21 -3.25 -3.67 10.66
CA ASN A 21 -3.70 -5.05 10.60
C ASN A 21 -3.00 -5.76 9.45
N ILE A 22 -2.18 -6.77 9.77
CA ILE A 22 -1.65 -7.69 8.77
C ILE A 22 -2.73 -8.74 8.47
N PHE A 23 -2.85 -9.13 7.20
CA PHE A 23 -3.70 -10.26 6.78
C PHE A 23 -2.98 -11.11 5.74
N GLN A 24 -3.18 -12.43 5.81
CA GLN A 24 -2.62 -13.37 4.85
C GLN A 24 -3.67 -13.75 3.81
N ILE A 25 -3.36 -13.55 2.52
CA ILE A 25 -4.25 -13.97 1.42
C ILE A 25 -3.91 -15.40 1.01
N SER A 26 -2.63 -15.69 0.85
CA SER A 26 -2.11 -17.05 0.60
C SER A 26 -0.64 -17.14 1.02
N GLY A 27 -0.21 -18.31 1.51
CA GLY A 27 1.14 -18.48 2.04
C GLY A 27 2.24 -18.29 1.01
N GLY A 28 3.41 -17.80 1.44
CA GLY A 28 4.60 -17.61 0.61
C GLY A 28 5.18 -16.19 0.70
N VAL A 29 4.34 -15.19 1.00
CA VAL A 29 4.75 -13.82 1.29
C VAL A 29 4.41 -13.49 2.74
N GLU A 30 5.34 -12.84 3.43
CA GLU A 30 5.19 -12.38 4.82
C GLU A 30 5.24 -10.84 4.88
N VAL A 31 4.48 -10.26 5.81
CA VAL A 31 4.54 -8.83 6.15
C VAL A 31 5.10 -8.69 7.56
N GLU A 32 6.19 -7.94 7.69
CA GLU A 32 6.81 -7.63 8.97
C GLU A 32 6.71 -6.12 9.25
N LEU A 33 6.27 -5.75 10.45
CA LEU A 33 6.36 -4.38 10.97
C LEU A 33 7.47 -4.32 12.01
N ALA A 34 8.61 -3.76 11.61
CA ALA A 34 9.78 -3.67 12.48
C ALA A 34 10.62 -2.46 12.09
N ALA A 35 11.30 -1.86 13.09
CA ALA A 35 12.27 -0.79 12.88
C ALA A 35 11.75 0.42 12.09
N GLY A 36 10.48 0.81 12.28
CA GLY A 36 9.88 1.97 11.61
C GLY A 36 9.47 1.71 10.16
N VAL A 37 9.36 0.44 9.72
CA VAL A 37 8.95 0.11 8.36
C VAL A 37 8.01 -1.09 8.32
N ALA A 38 7.26 -1.20 7.22
CA ALA A 38 6.53 -2.41 6.84
C ALA A 38 7.26 -3.06 5.67
N LYS A 39 7.61 -4.35 5.78
CA LYS A 39 8.34 -5.08 4.74
C LYS A 39 7.57 -6.30 4.27
N TRP A 40 7.38 -6.40 2.95
CA TRP A 40 6.93 -7.60 2.26
C TRP A 40 8.16 -8.38 1.78
N SER A 41 8.21 -9.67 2.09
CA SER A 41 9.28 -10.56 1.63
C SER A 41 8.76 -11.95 1.31
N GLY A 42 9.51 -12.72 0.51
CA GLY A 42 9.14 -14.06 0.09
C GLY A 42 8.73 -14.14 -1.39
N GLY A 43 7.77 -15.00 -1.70
CA GLY A 43 7.36 -15.30 -3.07
C GLY A 43 6.56 -16.60 -3.15
N GLY A 44 6.83 -17.42 -4.16
CA GLY A 44 6.17 -18.72 -4.34
C GLY A 44 4.70 -18.62 -4.73
N TRP A 45 4.31 -17.51 -5.35
CA TRP A 45 2.92 -17.16 -5.69
C TRP A 45 2.02 -16.93 -4.47
N GLY A 46 2.63 -16.63 -3.32
CA GLY A 46 1.95 -16.16 -2.13
C GLY A 46 1.53 -14.69 -2.24
N ASN A 47 0.71 -14.25 -1.29
CA ASN A 47 0.24 -12.87 -1.18
C ASN A 47 -0.14 -12.56 0.27
N ALA A 48 0.28 -11.39 0.76
CA ALA A 48 -0.09 -10.85 2.06
C ALA A 48 -0.26 -9.34 1.98
N GLY A 49 -0.97 -8.77 2.95
CA GLY A 49 -1.21 -7.34 2.99
C GLY A 49 -1.26 -6.75 4.39
N LEU A 50 -1.35 -5.43 4.39
CA LEU A 50 -1.44 -4.56 5.54
C LEU A 50 -2.60 -3.59 5.30
N TRP A 51 -3.40 -3.32 6.34
CA TRP A 51 -4.49 -2.36 6.20
C TRP A 51 -4.79 -1.58 7.48
N GLN A 52 -5.43 -0.43 7.29
CA GLN A 52 -5.98 0.41 8.34
C GLN A 52 -7.36 0.94 7.92
N GLN A 53 -8.26 1.02 8.90
CA GLN A 53 -9.53 1.72 8.72
C GLN A 53 -9.28 3.23 8.77
N ILE A 54 -9.82 3.98 7.81
CA ILE A 54 -9.74 5.43 7.73
C ILE A 54 -11.13 6.04 7.52
N GLU A 55 -11.29 7.32 7.85
CA GLU A 55 -12.55 8.05 7.69
C GLU A 55 -12.34 9.22 6.73
N PHE A 56 -13.10 9.23 5.64
CA PHE A 56 -13.08 10.32 4.67
C PHE A 56 -14.22 11.31 4.90
N GLU A 57 -13.97 12.56 4.53
CA GLU A 57 -15.02 13.58 4.39
C GLU A 57 -15.42 13.68 2.91
N ALA A 58 -16.72 13.84 2.67
CA ALA A 58 -17.29 13.92 1.33
C ALA A 58 -16.73 15.11 0.54
N ASN A 59 -16.55 14.90 -0.77
CA ASN A 59 -16.21 15.93 -1.75
C ASN A 59 -14.87 16.64 -1.49
N LYS A 60 -13.93 15.95 -0.85
CA LYS A 60 -12.54 16.39 -0.74
C LYS A 60 -11.65 15.59 -1.69
N GLU A 61 -10.61 16.26 -2.16
CA GLU A 61 -9.50 15.64 -2.86
C GLU A 61 -8.41 15.29 -1.84
N TYR A 62 -7.83 14.11 -1.97
CA TYR A 62 -6.81 13.60 -1.06
C TYR A 62 -5.56 13.20 -1.84
N GLN A 63 -4.41 13.42 -1.22
CA GLN A 63 -3.12 12.95 -1.67
C GLN A 63 -2.61 11.88 -0.71
N ILE A 64 -2.24 10.75 -1.28
CA ILE A 64 -1.51 9.67 -0.62
C ILE A 64 -0.02 9.84 -0.92
N ASN A 65 0.80 9.78 0.11
CA ASN A 65 2.26 9.79 0.03
C ASN A 65 2.82 8.64 0.87
N MET A 66 3.87 8.01 0.37
CA MET A 66 4.67 7.05 1.13
C MET A 66 6.05 6.90 0.48
N ASP A 67 7.03 6.60 1.31
CA ASP A 67 8.35 6.18 0.86
C ASP A 67 8.36 4.68 0.62
N VAL A 68 8.95 4.25 -0.49
CA VAL A 68 9.12 2.84 -0.84
C VAL A 68 10.56 2.55 -1.22
N SER A 69 11.05 1.37 -0.86
CA SER A 69 12.34 0.86 -1.34
C SER A 69 12.32 -0.66 -1.49
N GLY A 70 13.15 -1.18 -2.38
CA GLY A 70 13.16 -2.60 -2.70
C GLY A 70 13.70 -2.87 -4.10
N GLY A 71 13.28 -3.99 -4.67
CA GLY A 71 13.55 -4.34 -6.06
C GLY A 71 14.13 -5.74 -6.24
N ALA A 72 14.72 -5.96 -7.42
CA ALA A 72 15.12 -7.30 -7.87
C ALA A 72 13.95 -8.30 -7.88
N MET A 73 12.72 -7.79 -8.03
CA MET A 73 11.52 -8.62 -8.07
C MET A 73 11.41 -9.34 -9.42
N SER A 74 10.82 -10.54 -9.41
CA SER A 74 10.49 -11.29 -10.62
C SER A 74 9.08 -11.84 -10.52
N ASP A 75 8.23 -11.53 -11.51
CA ASP A 75 6.85 -11.99 -11.59
C ASP A 75 6.04 -11.63 -10.31
N CYS A 76 6.09 -10.35 -9.94
CA CYS A 76 5.58 -9.82 -8.67
C CYS A 76 4.89 -8.47 -8.83
N TRP A 77 4.11 -8.12 -7.81
CA TRP A 77 3.38 -6.87 -7.70
C TRP A 77 3.35 -6.34 -6.27
N PHE A 78 3.22 -5.03 -6.13
CA PHE A 78 2.97 -4.30 -4.89
C PHE A 78 1.91 -3.24 -5.20
N GLU A 79 0.79 -3.24 -4.50
CA GLU A 79 -0.41 -2.51 -4.91
C GLU A 79 -1.07 -1.82 -3.71
N VAL A 80 -1.50 -0.58 -3.92
CA VAL A 80 -2.21 0.27 -2.96
C VAL A 80 -3.65 0.44 -3.40
N PHE A 81 -4.57 0.31 -2.44
CA PHE A 81 -6.01 0.43 -2.63
C PHE A 81 -6.63 1.32 -1.58
N VAL A 82 -7.75 1.95 -1.96
CA VAL A 82 -8.70 2.55 -1.03
C VAL A 82 -10.08 2.03 -1.40
N GLY A 83 -10.68 1.24 -0.52
CA GLY A 83 -11.99 0.63 -0.74
C GLY A 83 -12.93 0.76 0.47
N THR A 84 -14.15 0.29 0.31
CA THR A 84 -15.20 0.26 1.33
C THR A 84 -15.40 -1.11 1.95
N VAL A 85 -14.80 -2.15 1.37
CA VAL A 85 -14.83 -3.51 1.90
C VAL A 85 -13.66 -3.73 2.86
N GLN A 86 -13.92 -4.30 4.04
CA GLN A 86 -12.84 -4.65 4.98
C GLN A 86 -12.05 -5.87 4.46
N PRO A 87 -10.71 -5.85 4.46
CA PRO A 87 -9.90 -7.02 4.11
C PRO A 87 -10.17 -8.24 5.00
N GLN A 88 -10.06 -9.44 4.42
CA GLN A 88 -10.31 -10.71 5.11
C GLN A 88 -9.18 -11.71 4.83
N GLU A 89 -8.87 -12.53 5.83
CA GLU A 89 -7.93 -13.66 5.69
C GLU A 89 -8.38 -14.61 4.56
N GLY A 90 -7.44 -15.03 3.73
CA GLY A 90 -7.67 -15.97 2.64
C GLY A 90 -8.43 -15.41 1.43
N VAL A 91 -8.75 -14.11 1.41
CA VAL A 91 -9.53 -13.46 0.35
C VAL A 91 -8.67 -12.40 -0.34
N ASP A 92 -8.49 -12.51 -1.66
CA ASP A 92 -7.77 -11.48 -2.41
C ASP A 92 -8.55 -10.16 -2.40
N TYR A 93 -7.82 -9.07 -2.20
CA TYR A 93 -8.40 -7.74 -2.10
C TYR A 93 -8.31 -7.00 -3.42
N SER A 94 -9.42 -6.43 -3.87
CA SER A 94 -9.49 -5.64 -5.12
C SER A 94 -10.51 -4.52 -5.08
N ASP A 95 -11.12 -4.24 -3.92
CA ASP A 95 -12.15 -3.20 -3.81
C ASP A 95 -11.54 -1.81 -3.99
N GLY A 96 -12.23 -0.93 -4.72
CA GLY A 96 -11.74 0.39 -5.12
C GLY A 96 -10.78 0.41 -6.33
N GLY A 97 -10.24 -0.74 -6.73
CA GLY A 97 -9.24 -0.84 -7.80
C GLY A 97 -7.83 -0.39 -7.38
N ILE A 98 -6.83 -0.74 -8.19
CA ILE A 98 -5.43 -0.39 -7.91
C ILE A 98 -5.28 1.13 -8.08
N LEU A 99 -5.03 1.83 -6.98
CA LEU A 99 -4.82 3.27 -7.00
C LEU A 99 -3.43 3.61 -7.54
N MET A 100 -2.42 2.90 -7.04
CA MET A 100 -1.06 2.94 -7.54
C MET A 100 -0.30 1.68 -7.16
N GLY A 101 0.75 1.34 -7.89
CA GLY A 101 1.56 0.18 -7.57
C GLY A 101 2.79 -0.03 -8.44
N ILE A 102 3.55 -1.04 -8.05
CA ILE A 102 4.72 -1.55 -8.76
C ILE A 102 4.36 -2.93 -9.31
N ASN A 103 4.63 -3.18 -10.58
CA ASN A 103 4.31 -4.44 -11.23
C ASN A 103 5.38 -4.81 -12.27
N THR A 104 5.99 -5.99 -12.11
CA THR A 104 7.12 -6.43 -12.96
C THR A 104 6.72 -6.68 -14.40
N TRP A 105 5.45 -6.97 -14.67
CA TRP A 105 4.94 -7.13 -16.04
C TRP A 105 4.64 -5.79 -16.71
N GLU A 106 4.47 -4.74 -15.92
CA GLU A 106 4.20 -3.37 -16.39
C GLU A 106 5.48 -2.51 -16.43
N GLY A 107 6.64 -3.13 -16.16
CA GLY A 107 7.96 -2.54 -16.42
C GLY A 107 8.64 -1.89 -15.23
N CYS A 108 8.15 -2.07 -14.00
CA CYS A 108 8.80 -1.57 -12.79
C CYS A 108 9.00 -2.65 -11.71
N GLY A 109 9.92 -2.42 -10.77
CA GLY A 109 10.20 -3.33 -9.64
C GLY A 109 11.28 -4.39 -9.89
N SER A 110 11.65 -4.68 -11.14
CA SER A 110 12.76 -5.59 -11.45
C SER A 110 14.14 -4.99 -11.13
N GLU A 111 14.28 -3.67 -11.23
CA GLU A 111 15.47 -2.94 -10.77
C GLU A 111 15.31 -2.49 -9.32
N LEU A 112 16.42 -2.15 -8.65
CA LEU A 112 16.36 -1.55 -7.33
C LEU A 112 15.70 -0.17 -7.39
N PHE A 113 14.80 0.10 -6.46
CA PHE A 113 14.10 1.37 -6.35
C PHE A 113 14.15 1.91 -4.92
N SER A 114 14.08 3.23 -4.80
CA SER A 114 13.97 3.95 -3.53
C SER A 114 13.44 5.36 -3.79
N GLY A 115 12.41 5.79 -3.07
CA GLY A 115 11.81 7.11 -3.19
C GLY A 115 10.30 7.10 -2.94
N GLN A 116 9.61 8.14 -3.38
CA GLN A 116 8.16 8.22 -3.28
C GLN A 116 7.49 7.17 -4.18
N LEU A 117 6.45 6.50 -3.68
CA LEU A 117 5.71 5.52 -4.51
C LEU A 117 5.18 6.15 -5.81
N THR A 118 4.72 7.40 -5.76
CA THR A 118 4.22 8.13 -6.93
C THR A 118 5.26 8.30 -8.04
N ASP A 119 6.54 8.25 -7.71
CA ASP A 119 7.64 8.41 -8.67
C ASP A 119 8.10 7.07 -9.26
N VAL A 120 7.85 5.95 -8.56
CA VAL A 120 8.31 4.61 -8.97
C VAL A 120 7.17 3.71 -9.46
N ALA A 121 5.92 4.05 -9.17
CA ALA A 121 4.75 3.29 -9.59
C ALA A 121 4.61 3.29 -11.11
N CYS A 122 4.24 2.13 -11.67
CA CYS A 122 3.94 1.97 -13.10
C CYS A 122 2.51 1.51 -13.39
N VAL A 123 1.69 1.30 -12.35
CA VAL A 123 0.26 1.00 -12.47
C VAL A 123 -0.58 1.93 -11.61
N GLY A 124 -1.85 2.09 -11.99
CA GLY A 124 -2.82 2.95 -11.31
C GLY A 124 -2.88 4.38 -11.85
N ASP A 125 -3.70 5.21 -11.22
CA ASP A 125 -3.95 6.61 -11.60
C ASP A 125 -3.11 7.62 -10.80
N GLY A 126 -2.30 7.13 -9.85
CA GLY A 126 -1.38 7.93 -9.04
C GLY A 126 -1.84 8.12 -7.60
N GLY A 127 -1.24 9.10 -6.91
CA GLY A 127 -1.46 9.33 -5.48
C GLY A 127 -2.69 10.13 -5.10
N SER A 128 -3.46 10.64 -6.07
CA SER A 128 -4.61 11.52 -5.80
C SER A 128 -5.93 10.78 -5.96
N LEU A 129 -6.87 11.00 -5.04
CA LEU A 129 -8.22 10.43 -5.14
C LEU A 129 -9.28 11.41 -4.65
N SER A 130 -10.47 11.34 -5.24
CA SER A 130 -11.66 12.08 -4.80
C SER A 130 -12.63 11.13 -4.13
N TRP A 131 -13.08 11.47 -2.93
CA TRP A 131 -14.02 10.61 -2.18
C TRP A 131 -15.43 11.25 -2.13
N PRO A 132 -16.45 10.60 -2.70
CA PRO A 132 -17.74 11.27 -2.96
C PRO A 132 -18.67 11.35 -1.76
N MET A 133 -18.41 10.59 -0.69
CA MET A 133 -19.30 10.45 0.46
C MET A 133 -18.53 10.41 1.77
N ASP A 134 -19.16 10.86 2.86
CA ASP A 134 -18.57 10.71 4.18
C ASP A 134 -18.54 9.23 4.56
N GLY A 135 -17.49 8.84 5.30
CA GLY A 135 -17.50 7.61 6.08
C GLY A 135 -16.30 6.71 5.91
N THR A 136 -16.48 5.50 6.42
CA THR A 136 -15.44 4.51 6.61
C THR A 136 -14.94 3.97 5.28
N ALA A 137 -13.62 3.95 5.13
CA ALA A 137 -12.90 3.26 4.09
C ALA A 137 -11.74 2.45 4.69
N PHE A 138 -11.13 1.63 3.86
CA PHE A 138 -9.98 0.81 4.19
C PHE A 138 -8.85 1.16 3.23
N PHE A 139 -7.76 1.66 3.81
CA PHE A 139 -6.50 1.79 3.11
C PHE A 139 -5.77 0.46 3.19
N VAL A 140 -5.42 -0.09 2.03
CA VAL A 140 -4.87 -1.45 1.92
C VAL A 140 -3.62 -1.40 1.04
N ILE A 141 -2.57 -2.04 1.53
CA ILE A 141 -1.35 -2.33 0.77
C ILE A 141 -1.22 -3.85 0.70
N LYS A 142 -1.05 -4.42 -0.48
CA LYS A 142 -0.72 -5.86 -0.62
C LYS A 142 0.40 -6.08 -1.62
N SER A 143 1.11 -7.19 -1.46
CA SER A 143 2.15 -7.62 -2.39
C SER A 143 2.17 -9.13 -2.51
N GLY A 144 2.52 -9.62 -3.70
CA GLY A 144 2.50 -11.03 -4.03
C GLY A 144 3.27 -11.34 -5.30
N GLY A 145 3.41 -12.63 -5.57
CA GLY A 145 4.02 -13.13 -6.80
C GLY A 145 5.08 -14.19 -6.57
N ASN A 146 5.90 -14.43 -7.59
CA ASN A 146 6.85 -15.53 -7.62
C ASN A 146 8.10 -15.29 -6.76
N ASP A 147 8.73 -14.12 -6.85
CA ASP A 147 9.94 -13.77 -6.08
C ASP A 147 10.04 -12.26 -5.83
N LEU A 148 9.91 -11.84 -4.57
CA LEU A 148 9.99 -10.42 -4.17
C LEU A 148 11.44 -9.91 -4.07
N GLY A 149 12.46 -10.74 -4.33
CA GLY A 149 13.85 -10.32 -4.34
C GLY A 149 14.30 -9.79 -2.97
N GLU A 150 14.71 -8.52 -2.92
CA GLU A 150 15.11 -7.84 -1.67
C GLU A 150 13.91 -7.54 -0.73
N GLY A 151 12.70 -7.77 -1.22
CA GLY A 151 11.44 -7.36 -0.61
C GLY A 151 11.03 -5.94 -1.01
N VAL A 152 9.83 -5.55 -0.59
CA VAL A 152 9.33 -4.17 -0.72
C VAL A 152 9.13 -3.62 0.68
N THR A 153 9.73 -2.48 0.96
CA THR A 153 9.65 -1.79 2.25
C THR A 153 8.90 -0.48 2.08
N VAL A 154 8.04 -0.14 3.03
CA VAL A 154 7.25 1.09 3.06
C VAL A 154 7.49 1.82 4.38
N ASP A 155 7.57 3.15 4.33
CA ASP A 155 7.59 4.07 5.48
C ASP A 155 6.84 5.37 5.13
N ASN A 156 6.60 6.22 6.14
CA ASN A 156 6.06 7.58 6.04
C ASN A 156 4.73 7.65 5.28
N ILE A 157 3.82 6.71 5.58
CA ILE A 157 2.51 6.63 4.95
C ILE A 157 1.64 7.79 5.44
N ALA A 158 1.11 8.58 4.51
CA ALA A 158 0.25 9.71 4.79
C ALA A 158 -0.89 9.80 3.78
N ILE A 159 -2.09 10.15 4.25
CA ILE A 159 -3.23 10.51 3.40
C ILE A 159 -3.78 11.83 3.91
N ARG A 160 -3.74 12.87 3.08
CA ARG A 160 -4.11 14.23 3.48
C ARG A 160 -5.00 14.90 2.44
N SER A 161 -5.99 15.65 2.90
CA SER A 161 -6.81 16.46 2.00
C SER A 161 -5.99 17.61 1.43
N LEU A 162 -6.14 17.85 0.13
CA LEU A 162 -5.60 19.00 -0.60
C LEU A 162 -6.46 20.25 -0.46
#